data_AF-A0A8T6UKT2-F1
#
_entry.id   AF-A0A8T6UKT2-F1
#
_cell.length_a   1.000
_cell.length_b   1.000
_cell.length_c   1.000
_cell.angle_alpha   90.00
_cell.angle_beta   90.00
_cell.angle_gamma   90.00
#
_symmetry.space_group_name_H-M   'P 1'
#
loop_
_entity.id
_entity.type
_entity.pdbx_description
1 polymer ?
#
loop_
_entity_poly.entity_id
_entity_poly.type
_entity_poly.pdbx_seq_one_letter_code
_entity_poly.pdbx_strand_id
1 'polypeptide(L)' 'PRRMIVEIVGNMVYNAVTLIPDKIGGVITATRTGYTARWISKFRPPCHIFAVTADQRVSRRLRL' A
#
# COMPACT_ATOMS: atom_id res chain seq x y z
N PRO A 1 18.46 6.80 2.46
CA PRO A 1 17.42 7.18 3.45
C PRO A 1 15.96 6.92 3.01
N ARG A 2 15.51 7.43 1.84
CA ARG A 2 14.08 7.35 1.45
C ARG A 2 13.57 5.92 1.14
N ARG A 3 14.41 5.03 0.59
CA ARG A 3 14.05 3.62 0.36
C ARG A 3 13.79 2.86 1.65
N MET A 4 14.63 3.07 2.66
CA MET A 4 14.51 2.39 3.96
C MET A 4 13.15 2.67 4.62
N ILE A 5 12.64 3.91 4.54
CA ILE A 5 11.34 4.26 5.13
C ILE A 5 10.21 3.47 4.48
N VAL A 6 10.16 3.39 3.14
CA VAL A 6 9.09 2.66 2.45
C VAL A 6 9.21 1.15 2.57
N GLU A 7 10.43 0.62 2.75
CA GLU A 7 10.65 -0.79 3.05
C GLU A 7 10.16 -1.15 4.45
N ILE A 8 10.45 -0.31 5.45
CA ILE A 8 9.95 -0.47 6.81
C ILE A 8 8.42 -0.41 6.82
N VAL A 9 7.82 0.58 6.16
CA VAL A 9 6.35 0.70 6.05
C VAL A 9 5.75 -0.50 5.33
N GLY A 10 6.34 -0.96 4.22
CA GLY A 10 5.86 -2.12 3.48
C GLY A 10 5.86 -3.41 4.30
N ASN A 11 6.97 -3.67 5.02
CA ASN A 11 7.07 -4.81 5.94
C ASN A 11 6.07 -4.73 7.09
N MET A 12 5.90 -3.54 7.69
CA MET A 12 4.91 -3.35 8.76
C MET A 12 3.48 -3.64 8.28
N VAL A 13 3.11 -3.17 7.08
CA VAL A 13 1.79 -3.43 6.51
C VAL A 13 1.59 -4.92 6.24
N TYR A 14 2.57 -5.60 5.64
CA TYR A 14 2.49 -7.03 5.36
C TYR A 14 2.33 -7.85 6.64
N ASN A 15 3.15 -7.58 7.66
CA ASN A 15 3.10 -8.27 8.93
C ASN A 15 1.80 -7.99 9.67
N ALA A 16 1.32 -6.74 9.70
CA ALA A 16 0.05 -6.41 10.32
C ALA A 16 -1.11 -7.21 9.68
N VAL A 17 -1.16 -7.28 8.34
CA VAL A 17 -2.19 -8.04 7.62
C VAL A 17 -2.09 -9.55 7.88
N THR A 18 -0.88 -10.07 8.05
CA THR A 18 -0.65 -11.51 8.21
C THR A 18 -0.82 -11.99 9.65
N LEU A 19 -0.47 -11.15 10.62
CA LEU A 19 -0.41 -11.53 12.04
C LEU A 19 -1.66 -11.16 12.83
N ILE A 20 -2.48 -10.24 12.34
CA ILE A 20 -3.78 -9.96 12.97
C ILE A 20 -4.66 -11.22 12.78
N PRO A 21 -5.20 -11.80 13.88
CA PRO A 21 -5.99 -13.03 13.79
C PRO A 21 -7.27 -12.88 12.97
N ASP A 22 -7.85 -11.68 12.99
CA ASP A 22 -9.04 -11.35 12.23
C ASP A 22 -8.74 -11.14 10.75
N LYS A 23 -9.69 -11.53 9.90
CA LYS A 23 -9.57 -11.33 8.45
C LYS A 23 -9.62 -9.84 8.11
N ILE A 24 -8.49 -9.28 7.70
CA ILE A 24 -8.43 -7.90 7.22
C ILE A 24 -9.04 -7.78 5.82
N GLY A 25 -10.09 -6.96 5.70
CA GLY A 25 -10.79 -6.72 4.43
C GLY A 25 -9.97 -5.91 3.42
N GLY A 26 -9.06 -5.06 3.88
CA GLY A 26 -8.12 -4.35 3.02
C GLY A 26 -7.32 -3.26 3.71
N VAL A 27 -6.31 -2.75 3.00
CA VAL A 27 -5.44 -1.65 3.41
C VAL A 27 -5.80 -0.41 2.61
N ILE A 28 -6.06 0.71 3.30
CA ILE A 28 -6.27 2.01 2.66
C ILE A 28 -4.96 2.80 2.72
N THR A 29 -4.48 3.29 1.58
CA THR A 29 -3.22 4.06 1.52
C THR A 29 -3.40 5.38 0.79
N ALA A 30 -3.08 6.48 1.47
CA ALA A 30 -3.02 7.79 0.86
C ALA A 30 -1.74 7.94 0.04
N THR A 31 -1.85 8.38 -1.20
CA THR A 31 -0.69 8.60 -2.06
C THR A 31 -0.85 9.82 -2.97
N ARG A 32 0.19 10.64 -3.05
CA ARG A 32 0.20 11.82 -3.94
C ARG A 32 0.73 11.52 -5.33
N THR A 33 1.73 10.65 -5.44
CA THR A 33 2.42 10.32 -6.71
C THR A 33 2.25 8.86 -7.13
N GLY A 34 1.59 8.05 -6.29
CA GLY A 34 1.50 6.60 -6.45
C GLY A 34 2.69 5.83 -5.88
N TYR A 35 3.74 6.51 -5.41
CA TYR A 35 4.94 5.86 -4.88
C TYR A 35 4.63 4.92 -3.72
N THR A 36 3.94 5.41 -2.68
CA THR A 36 3.58 4.62 -1.49
C THR A 36 2.69 3.43 -1.84
N ALA A 37 1.65 3.64 -2.66
CA ALA A 37 0.73 2.57 -3.06
C ALA A 37 1.46 1.46 -3.82
N ARG A 38 2.34 1.80 -4.77
CA ARG A 38 3.14 0.81 -5.50
C ARG A 38 4.09 0.05 -4.58
N TRP A 39 4.69 0.73 -3.60
CA TRP A 39 5.54 0.07 -2.62
C TRP A 39 4.77 -0.93 -1.79
N ILE A 40 3.63 -0.55 -1.21
CA ILE A 40 2.78 -1.49 -0.45
C ILE A 40 2.36 -2.67 -1.34
N SER A 41 1.94 -2.41 -2.58
CA SER A 41 1.57 -3.47 -3.53
C SER A 41 2.72 -4.43 -3.87
N LYS A 42 3.97 -3.96 -3.85
CA LYS A 42 5.16 -4.80 -4.09
C LYS A 42 5.34 -5.87 -3.02
N PHE A 43 4.97 -5.59 -1.78
CA PHE A 43 5.03 -6.56 -0.68
C PHE A 43 3.91 -7.62 -0.72
N ARG A 44 2.92 -7.47 -1.62
CA ARG A 44 1.83 -8.43 -1.85
C ARG A 44 1.12 -8.86 -0.55
N PRO A 45 0.61 -7.93 0.29
CA PRO A 45 -0.19 -8.31 1.46
C PRO A 45 -1.42 -9.11 1.02
N PRO A 46 -1.87 -10.11 1.81
CA PRO A 46 -2.98 -11.01 1.46
C PRO A 46 -4.35 -10.35 1.68
N CYS A 47 -4.53 -9.11 1.22
CA CYS A 47 -5.78 -8.35 1.30
C CYS A 47 -5.85 -7.34 0.15
N HIS A 48 -7.02 -6.74 -0.09
CA HIS A 48 -7.17 -5.68 -1.07
C HIS A 48 -6.43 -4.40 -0.64
N ILE A 49 -5.88 -3.65 -1.61
CA ILE A 49 -5.23 -2.36 -1.37
C ILE A 49 -6.04 -1.26 -2.07
N PHE A 50 -6.55 -0.32 -1.29
CA PHE A 50 -7.28 0.85 -1.76
C PHE A 50 -6.37 2.08 -1.77
N ALA A 51 -5.84 2.41 -2.95
CA ALA A 51 -5.00 3.59 -3.12
C ALA A 51 -5.86 4.86 -3.31
N VAL A 52 -5.78 5.77 -2.35
CA VAL A 52 -6.51 7.04 -2.36
C VAL A 52 -5.59 8.18 -2.79
N THR A 53 -6.03 8.94 -3.79
CA THR A 53 -5.28 10.07 -4.32
C THR A 53 -6.24 11.15 -4.83
N ALA A 54 -5.86 12.42 -4.66
CA ALA A 54 -6.60 13.56 -5.22
C ALA A 54 -6.28 13.76 -6.72
N ASP A 55 -5.19 13.19 -7.23
CA ASP A 55 -4.80 13.34 -8.63
C ASP A 55 -5.40 12.22 -9.50
N GLN A 56 -6.33 12.59 -10.37
CA GLN A 56 -7.00 11.66 -11.26
C GLN A 56 -6.04 10.97 -12.25
N ARG A 57 -4.91 11.60 -12.61
CA ARG A 57 -3.87 10.98 -13.45
C ARG A 57 -3.16 9.86 -12.70
N VAL A 58 -2.85 10.08 -11.42
CA VAL A 58 -2.25 9.07 -10.55
C VAL A 58 -3.23 7.92 -10.32
N SER A 59 -4.51 8.22 -10.07
CA SER A 59 -5.55 7.20 -9.93
C SER A 59 -5.63 6.29 -11.17
N ARG A 60 -5.68 6.86 -12.38
CA ARG A 60 -5.69 6.10 -13.64
C ARG A 60 -4.43 5.23 -13.79
N ARG A 61 -3.26 5.78 -13.46
CA ARG A 61 -1.98 5.04 -13.56
C ARG A 61 -1.87 3.87 -12.58
N LEU A 62 -2.57 3.92 -11.44
CA LEU A 62 -2.54 2.85 -10.42
C LEU A 62 -3.52 1.71 -10.70
N ARG A 63 -4.35 1.81 -11.76
CA ARG A 63 -5.27 0.74 -12.19
C ARG A 63 -4.63 -0.28 -13.15
N LEU A 64 -3.40 -0.02 -13.60
CA LEU A 64 -2.58 -0.88 -14.47
C LEU A 64 -1.66 -1.75 -13.62
#